data_AF-A0A937VHK1-F1
#
_entry.id   AF-A0A937VHK1-F1
#
_cell.length_a   1.000
_cell.length_b   1.000
_cell.length_c   1.000
_cell.angle_alpha   90.00
_cell.angle_beta   90.00
_cell.angle_gamma   90.00
#
_symmetry.space_group_name_H-M   'P 1'
#
loop_
_entity.id
_entity.type
_entity.pdbx_description
1 polymer ?
#
loop_
_entity_poly.entity_id
_entity_poly.type
_entity_poly.pdbx_seq_one_letter_code
_entity_poly.pdbx_strand_id
1 'polypeptide(L)' 'MPIIVALGLHPDARAVFEKHGMGCSTCIGASTESIEAGAIMHCVKADEIVAALNRLLPDL' A
#
# COMPACT_ATOMS: atom_id res chain seq x y z
N MET A 1 5.79 -7.36 0.52
CA MET A 1 6.23 -6.25 1.39
C MET A 1 5.14 -5.91 2.40
N PRO A 2 5.45 -5.67 3.68
CA PRO A 2 4.49 -5.18 4.68
C PRO A 2 3.97 -3.78 4.32
N ILE A 3 2.67 -3.52 4.56
CA ILE A 3 2.07 -2.19 4.25
C ILE A 3 2.78 -1.08 5.04
N ILE A 4 3.06 -1.30 6.32
CA ILE A 4 3.76 -0.31 7.16
C ILE A 4 5.15 0.06 6.63
N VAL A 5 5.87 -0.88 6.02
CA VAL A 5 7.17 -0.60 5.39
C VAL A 5 6.96 0.30 4.19
N ALA A 6 6.00 -0.01 3.31
CA ALA A 6 5.71 0.80 2.13
C ALA A 6 5.29 2.24 2.48
N LEU A 7 4.47 2.41 3.52
CA LEU A 7 4.07 3.71 4.04
C LEU A 7 5.25 4.54 4.57
N GLY A 8 6.29 3.87 5.07
CA GLY A 8 7.52 4.52 5.55
C GLY A 8 8.51 4.93 4.46
N LEU A 9 8.35 4.44 3.22
CA LEU A 9 9.30 4.72 2.13
C LEU A 9 9.06 6.07 1.44
N HIS A 10 7.83 6.57 1.44
CA HIS A 10 7.49 7.84 0.78
C HIS A 10 6.25 8.50 1.42
N PRO A 11 6.24 9.83 1.65
CA PRO A 11 5.09 10.52 2.25
C PRO A 11 3.77 10.31 1.47
N ASP A 12 3.85 10.24 0.14
CA ASP A 12 2.68 10.03 -0.73
C ASP A 12 2.22 8.57 -0.85
N ALA A 13 2.94 7.61 -0.25
CA ALA A 13 2.55 6.20 -0.30
C ALA A 13 1.14 5.97 0.25
N ARG A 14 0.76 6.73 1.28
CA ARG A 14 -0.59 6.70 1.85
C ARG A 14 -1.67 7.03 0.81
N ALA A 15 -1.45 8.05 -0.02
CA ALA A 15 -2.40 8.48 -1.04
C ALA A 15 -2.57 7.40 -2.14
N VAL A 16 -1.51 6.62 -2.41
CA VAL A 16 -1.59 5.48 -3.32
C VAL A 16 -2.58 4.44 -2.79
N PHE A 17 -2.47 4.03 -1.52
CA PHE A 17 -3.39 3.06 -0.94
C PHE A 17 -4.83 3.59 -0.90
N GLU A 18 -5.04 4.83 -0.47
CA GLU A 18 -6.37 5.46 -0.41
C GLU A 18 -7.04 5.51 -1.79
N LYS A 19 -6.29 5.85 -2.85
CA LYS A 19 -6.78 5.86 -4.24
C LYS A 19 -7.28 4.49 -4.72
N HIS A 20 -6.72 3.40 -4.19
CA HIS A 20 -7.13 2.03 -4.52
C HIS A 20 -8.14 1.47 -3.50
N GLY A 21 -8.81 2.31 -2.71
CA GLY A 21 -9.83 1.84 -1.76
C GLY A 21 -9.26 1.16 -0.51
N MET A 22 -7.97 1.30 -0.27
CA MET A 22 -7.28 0.80 0.92
C MET A 22 -7.03 1.97 1.89
N GLY A 23 -8.05 2.36 2.65
CA GLY A 23 -7.93 3.36 3.71
C GLY A 23 -7.11 2.83 4.90
N CYS A 24 -5.78 2.88 4.82
CA CYS A 24 -4.89 2.17 5.75
C CYS A 24 -4.82 2.79 7.16
N SER A 25 -5.02 4.10 7.32
CA SER A 25 -4.66 4.81 8.56
C SER A 25 -5.49 4.47 9.80
N THR A 26 -6.57 3.72 9.62
CA THR A 26 -7.47 3.29 10.70
C THR A 26 -7.66 1.77 10.75
N CYS A 27 -7.00 1.02 9.85
CA CYS A 27 -7.14 -0.43 9.81
C CYS A 27 -6.12 -1.09 10.75
N ILE A 28 -6.62 -1.87 11.71
CA ILE A 28 -5.81 -2.66 12.65
C ILE A 28 -4.83 -3.60 11.90
N GLY A 29 -5.15 -4.00 10.66
CA GLY A 29 -4.32 -4.87 9.82
C GLY A 29 -3.10 -4.18 9.18
N ALA A 30 -3.10 -2.85 8.98
CA ALA A 30 -2.06 -2.19 8.19
C ALA A 30 -0.64 -2.29 8.80
N SER A 31 -0.56 -2.51 10.12
CA SER A 31 0.70 -2.71 10.84
C SER A 31 1.23 -4.15 10.77
N THR A 32 0.40 -5.12 10.40
CA THR A 32 0.74 -6.56 10.44
C THR A 32 0.59 -7.26 9.09
N GLU A 33 -0.11 -6.67 8.12
CA GLU A 33 -0.43 -7.29 6.84
C GLU A 33 0.56 -6.92 5.72
N SER A 34 0.64 -7.81 4.72
CA SER A 34 1.32 -7.52 3.45
C SER A 34 0.41 -6.74 2.51
N ILE A 35 1.00 -6.04 1.54
CA ILE A 35 0.23 -5.37 0.47
C ILE A 35 -0.70 -6.37 -0.25
N GLU A 36 -0.22 -7.60 -0.50
CA GLU A 36 -1.00 -8.65 -1.15
C GLU A 36 -2.21 -9.07 -0.33
N ALA A 37 -2.03 -9.32 0.98
CA ALA A 37 -3.13 -9.70 1.87
C ALA A 37 -4.16 -8.58 1.98
N GLY A 38 -3.72 -7.33 2.17
CA GLY A 38 -4.62 -6.18 2.20
C GLY A 38 -5.36 -5.97 0.87
N ALA A 39 -4.70 -6.18 -0.27
CA ALA A 39 -5.32 -6.09 -1.58
C ALA A 39 -6.43 -7.14 -1.78
N ILE A 40 -6.21 -8.38 -1.33
CA ILE A 40 -7.22 -9.45 -1.34
C ILE A 40 -8.44 -9.06 -0.49
N MET A 41 -8.21 -8.56 0.74
CA MET A 41 -9.28 -8.17 1.66
C MET A 41 -10.14 -7.01 1.11
N HIS A 42 -9.52 -6.12 0.34
CA HIS A 42 -10.18 -4.97 -0.28
C HIS A 42 -10.61 -5.23 -1.73
N CYS A 43 -10.50 -6.47 -2.22
CA CYS A 43 -10.87 -6.87 -3.58
C CYS A 43 -10.20 -6.02 -4.67
N VAL A 44 -8.92 -5.66 -4.49
CA VAL A 44 -8.11 -4.89 -5.45
C VAL A 44 -6.88 -5.67 -5.87
N LYS A 45 -6.24 -5.23 -6.97
CA LYS A 45 -5.05 -5.90 -7.50
C LYS A 45 -3.79 -5.38 -6.82
N ALA A 46 -3.06 -6.27 -6.15
CA ALA A 46 -1.79 -5.93 -5.50
C ALA A 46 -0.76 -5.32 -6.48
N ASP A 47 -0.71 -5.84 -7.71
CA ASP A 47 0.23 -5.36 -8.75
C ASP A 47 0.01 -3.88 -9.11
N GLU A 48 -1.23 -3.40 -9.11
CA GLU A 48 -1.54 -2.00 -9.42
C GLU A 48 -1.03 -1.07 -8.32
N ILE A 49 -1.12 -1.51 -7.06
CA ILE A 49 -0.63 -0.78 -5.89
C ILE A 49 0.89 -0.76 -5.89
N VAL A 50 1.54 -1.91 -6.08
CA VAL A 50 3.01 -2.01 -6.12
C VAL A 50 3.58 -1.17 -7.27
N ALA A 51 2.97 -1.23 -8.46
CA ALA A 51 3.38 -0.39 -9.57
C ALA A 51 3.23 1.11 -9.27
N ALA A 52 2.16 1.50 -8.56
CA ALA A 52 1.96 2.89 -8.14
C ALA A 52 2.97 3.34 -7.08
N LEU A 53 3.31 2.49 -6.12
CA LEU A 53 4.34 2.77 -5.12
C LEU A 53 5.73 2.88 -5.76
N ASN A 54 6.08 1.99 -6.68
CA ASN A 54 7.37 2.03 -7.39
C ASN A 54 7.53 3.31 -8.21
N ARG A 55 6.44 3.89 -8.74
CA ARG A 55 6.49 5.20 -9.41
C ARG A 55 6.85 6.37 -8.48
N LEU A 56 6.66 6.22 -7.16
CA LEU A 56 7.10 7.22 -6.18
C LEU A 56 8.60 7.10 -5.84
N LEU A 57 9.23 5.99 -6.21
CA LEU A 57 10.61 5.65 -5.88
C LEU A 57 11.37 5.26 -7.16
N PRO A 58 11.47 6.17 -8.16
CA PRO A 58 12.02 5.83 -9.48
C PRO A 58 13.52 5.51 -9.47
N ASP A 59 14.24 5.86 -8.39
CA ASP A 59 15.70 5.75 -8.29
C ASP A 59 16.17 4.58 -7.39
N LEU A 60 15.27 3.63 -7.08
CA LEU A 60 15.51 2.45 -6.23
C LEU A 60 15.56 1.14 -7.01
#